data_AF-A0A212CC34-F1
#
_entry.id   AF-A0A212CC34-F1
#
_cell.length_a   1.000
_cell.length_b   1.000
_cell.length_c   1.000
_cell.angle_alpha   90.00
_cell.angle_beta   90.00
_cell.angle_gamma   90.00
#
_symmetry.space_group_name_H-M   'P 1'
#
loop_
_entity.id
_entity.type
_entity.pdbx_description
1 polymer ?
#
loop_
_entity_poly.entity_id
_entity_poly.type
_entity_poly.pdbx_seq_one_letter_code
_entity_poly.pdbx_strand_id
1 'polypeptide(L)'
;AAAEGDGIDALINTLSSKRDGAIANAATVLTNMAMQEPLRLSTQSHDVMHALLSPLQSANTTVQSKAALTVAAAACDADARTELRNAGGLEPLVELLRSKNEEVRRNASWAVMVCAGDEPMAVELCRLGALDILEEINVSVSRKNKFSEAAYNKLLNNYLSLKYSQTGYLSSSNIISDGFYDYGRINPGTKLLPLKDLCLQEPSDQRAILLINSRSSDVAGFGSPTEEKSEPTSGRNTAVSKSTTKEKGSRKGRGKKEEEKVKEEEEVAVAPKLTGEGSLEKEWFPPSDPDFCVYVYEVTKSILPITNIKEQIEVLAKYVAEKMGGKIPKEKLQDFSWELHISELKFQLKSNVVPIGLIKKGIFYHRALLFKALADKIGVGCSLVRGEYGRAWNEVKLMNESRKGVMGALPPLEVYIVDLMFHPGSLIKLRSREADHYRFL
;
A
#
# COMPACT_ATOMS: atom_id res chain seq x y z
N ALA A 1 16.30 -39.73 0.63
CA ALA A 1 15.66 -40.94 1.19
C ALA A 1 14.18 -40.71 1.50
N ALA A 2 13.78 -39.76 2.35
CA ALA A 2 12.35 -39.50 2.64
C ALA A 2 11.56 -38.76 1.53
N ALA A 3 12.22 -38.41 0.43
CA ALA A 3 11.67 -37.60 -0.66
C ALA A 3 11.14 -38.42 -1.85
N GLU A 4 11.31 -39.73 -1.83
CA GLU A 4 10.85 -40.62 -2.91
C GLU A 4 9.65 -41.44 -2.41
N GLY A 5 8.46 -41.20 -3.00
CA GLY A 5 7.23 -42.00 -2.86
C GLY A 5 6.57 -42.02 -1.47
N ASP A 6 5.29 -41.60 -1.37
CA ASP A 6 4.37 -41.67 -0.21
C ASP A 6 4.88 -41.12 1.15
N GLY A 7 6.14 -40.70 1.26
CA GLY A 7 6.75 -40.26 2.51
C GLY A 7 6.14 -38.95 3.03
N ILE A 8 5.75 -38.04 2.12
CA ILE A 8 5.11 -36.78 2.48
C ILE A 8 3.70 -37.04 3.02
N ASP A 9 2.91 -37.89 2.35
CA ASP A 9 1.58 -38.29 2.82
C ASP A 9 1.63 -39.01 4.17
N ALA A 10 2.62 -39.89 4.37
CA ALA A 10 2.85 -40.54 5.66
C ALA A 10 3.17 -39.51 6.77
N LEU A 11 3.96 -38.48 6.47
CA LEU A 11 4.27 -37.40 7.39
C LEU A 11 3.03 -36.54 7.70
N ILE A 12 2.23 -36.20 6.69
CA ILE A 12 0.96 -35.49 6.84
C ILE A 12 -0.01 -36.27 7.73
N ASN A 13 -0.17 -37.57 7.47
CA ASN A 13 -0.99 -38.45 8.31
C ASN A 13 -0.47 -38.49 9.75
N THR A 14 0.85 -38.43 9.95
CA THR A 14 1.47 -38.40 11.28
C THR A 14 1.20 -37.09 12.03
N LEU A 15 0.91 -35.98 11.36
CA LEU A 15 0.50 -34.72 12.00
C LEU A 15 -0.84 -34.84 12.75
N SER A 16 -1.67 -35.82 12.38
CA SER A 16 -2.93 -36.14 13.07
C SER A 16 -2.78 -37.23 14.16
N SER A 17 -1.55 -37.59 14.53
CA SER A 17 -1.30 -38.59 15.58
C SER A 17 -1.73 -38.10 16.98
N LYS A 18 -1.94 -39.03 17.90
CA LYS A 18 -2.19 -38.71 19.32
C LYS A 18 -0.91 -38.41 20.12
N ARG A 19 0.26 -38.69 19.56
CA ARG A 19 1.55 -38.54 20.25
C ARG A 19 2.23 -37.24 19.83
N ASP A 20 2.30 -36.27 20.74
CA ASP A 20 2.95 -34.98 20.49
C ASP A 20 4.37 -35.10 19.92
N GLY A 21 5.16 -36.04 20.43
CA GLY A 21 6.51 -36.28 19.91
C GLY A 21 6.55 -36.75 18.45
N ALA A 22 5.55 -37.53 18.02
CA ALA A 22 5.44 -37.96 16.63
C ALA A 22 5.05 -36.77 15.73
N ILE A 23 4.10 -35.95 16.17
CA ILE A 23 3.67 -34.74 15.45
C ILE A 23 4.84 -33.76 15.31
N ALA A 24 5.57 -33.48 16.39
CA ALA A 24 6.70 -32.55 16.38
C ALA A 24 7.84 -33.04 15.48
N ASN A 25 8.13 -34.35 15.47
CA ASN A 25 9.12 -34.94 14.57
C ASN A 25 8.68 -34.87 13.11
N ALA A 26 7.42 -35.17 12.82
CA ALA A 26 6.88 -35.07 11.46
C ALA A 26 6.95 -33.63 10.93
N ALA A 27 6.51 -32.65 11.74
CA ALA A 27 6.62 -31.23 11.40
C ALA A 27 8.09 -30.81 11.16
N THR A 28 9.04 -31.30 11.98
CA THR A 28 10.46 -31.01 11.80
C THR A 28 11.01 -31.56 10.48
N VAL A 29 10.61 -32.78 10.09
CA VAL A 29 11.00 -33.36 8.79
C VAL A 29 10.41 -32.54 7.64
N LEU A 30 9.13 -32.18 7.71
CA LEU A 30 8.47 -31.33 6.72
C LEU A 30 9.15 -29.96 6.58
N THR A 31 9.55 -29.33 7.69
CA THR A 31 10.34 -28.08 7.67
C THR A 31 11.65 -28.27 6.90
N ASN A 32 12.41 -29.31 7.22
CA ASN A 32 13.69 -29.58 6.55
C ASN A 32 13.52 -29.84 5.05
N MET A 33 12.40 -30.47 4.65
CA MET A 33 12.04 -30.66 3.25
C MET A 33 11.67 -29.35 2.57
N ALA A 34 10.81 -28.52 3.17
CA ALA A 34 10.40 -27.22 2.63
C ALA A 34 11.58 -26.24 2.44
N MET A 35 12.58 -26.31 3.32
CA MET A 35 13.81 -25.52 3.19
C MET A 35 14.68 -25.95 2.00
N GLN A 36 14.57 -27.19 1.53
CA GLN A 36 15.33 -27.69 0.38
C GLN A 36 14.57 -27.43 -0.92
N GLU A 37 15.16 -26.65 -1.81
CA GLU A 37 14.56 -26.26 -3.09
C GLU A 37 14.03 -27.44 -3.94
N PRO A 38 14.72 -28.60 -4.06
CA PRO A 38 14.20 -29.72 -4.83
C PRO A 38 12.97 -30.42 -4.21
N LEU A 39 12.80 -30.32 -2.90
CA LEU A 39 11.74 -31.03 -2.15
C LEU A 39 10.54 -30.14 -1.86
N ARG A 40 10.73 -28.83 -1.94
CA ARG A 40 9.74 -27.81 -1.65
C ARG A 40 8.48 -27.94 -2.50
N LEU A 41 8.63 -28.06 -3.82
CA LEU A 41 7.50 -28.24 -4.74
C LEU A 41 6.71 -29.51 -4.44
N SER A 42 7.43 -30.60 -4.11
CA SER A 42 6.82 -31.86 -3.70
C SER A 42 6.06 -31.72 -2.39
N THR A 43 6.57 -30.96 -1.40
CA THR A 43 5.80 -30.71 -0.17
C THR A 43 4.56 -29.85 -0.38
N GLN A 44 4.56 -28.94 -1.35
CA GLN A 44 3.44 -28.04 -1.59
C GLN A 44 2.27 -28.72 -2.32
N SER A 45 2.53 -29.76 -3.09
CA SER A 45 1.47 -30.48 -3.83
C SER A 45 0.60 -31.40 -2.97
N HIS A 46 0.80 -31.47 -1.66
CA HIS A 46 0.12 -32.41 -0.76
C HIS A 46 -0.67 -31.72 0.36
N ASP A 47 -1.21 -30.52 0.14
CA ASP A 47 -2.06 -29.80 1.11
C ASP A 47 -1.44 -29.66 2.52
N VAL A 48 -0.11 -29.47 2.57
CA VAL A 48 0.64 -29.41 3.84
C VAL A 48 0.16 -28.25 4.71
N MET A 49 -0.30 -27.14 4.12
CA MET A 49 -0.80 -26.02 4.92
C MET A 49 -2.06 -26.42 5.67
N HIS A 50 -2.99 -27.11 5.01
CA HIS A 50 -4.21 -27.62 5.66
C HIS A 50 -3.88 -28.59 6.80
N ALA A 51 -2.93 -29.50 6.60
CA ALA A 51 -2.53 -30.47 7.62
C ALA A 51 -1.91 -29.85 8.89
N LEU A 52 -1.36 -28.64 8.79
CA LEU A 52 -0.70 -27.94 9.90
C LEU A 52 -1.68 -27.23 10.86
N LEU A 53 -2.96 -27.06 10.49
CA LEU A 53 -3.95 -26.34 11.31
C LEU A 53 -4.14 -26.95 12.70
N SER A 54 -4.32 -28.28 12.75
CA SER A 54 -4.49 -29.00 14.02
C SER A 54 -3.23 -28.90 14.91
N PRO A 55 -2.01 -29.17 14.41
CA PRO A 55 -0.77 -28.92 15.15
C PRO A 55 -0.60 -27.48 15.67
N LEU A 56 -1.00 -26.45 14.91
CA LEU A 56 -0.92 -25.04 15.35
C LEU A 56 -1.80 -24.78 16.58
N GLN A 57 -2.92 -25.49 16.71
CA GLN A 57 -3.86 -25.36 17.84
C GLN A 57 -3.57 -26.33 18.99
N SER A 58 -2.51 -27.14 18.92
CA SER A 58 -2.16 -28.11 19.97
C SER A 58 -1.90 -27.43 21.32
N ALA A 59 -2.23 -28.10 22.43
CA ALA A 59 -1.84 -27.64 23.77
C ALA A 59 -0.33 -27.80 24.06
N ASN A 60 0.38 -28.58 23.23
CA ASN A 60 1.80 -28.83 23.40
C ASN A 60 2.65 -27.75 22.71
N THR A 61 3.42 -26.99 23.49
CA THR A 61 4.24 -25.89 22.97
C THR A 61 5.33 -26.36 21.99
N THR A 62 5.84 -27.57 22.13
CA THR A 62 6.81 -28.13 21.17
C THR A 62 6.13 -28.39 19.83
N VAL A 63 4.92 -28.95 19.83
CA VAL A 63 4.13 -29.16 18.61
C VAL A 63 3.81 -27.82 17.94
N GLN A 64 3.28 -26.85 18.69
CA GLN A 64 3.00 -25.50 18.19
C GLN A 64 4.23 -24.83 17.58
N SER A 65 5.38 -24.92 18.27
CA SER A 65 6.64 -24.34 17.81
C SER A 65 7.09 -24.95 16.48
N LYS A 66 7.05 -26.28 16.36
CA LYS A 66 7.47 -26.96 15.11
C LYS A 66 6.47 -26.72 13.98
N ALA A 67 5.17 -26.74 14.26
CA ALA A 67 4.15 -26.43 13.26
C ALA A 67 4.30 -25.00 12.71
N ALA A 68 4.46 -23.99 13.57
CA ALA A 68 4.68 -22.61 13.15
C ALA A 68 5.98 -22.47 12.33
N LEU A 69 7.03 -23.21 12.69
CA LEU A 69 8.27 -23.25 11.92
C LEU A 69 8.07 -23.88 10.53
N THR A 70 7.28 -24.95 10.43
CA THR A 70 6.94 -25.56 9.14
C THR A 70 6.17 -24.58 8.26
N VAL A 71 5.20 -23.85 8.81
CA VAL A 71 4.49 -22.78 8.08
C VAL A 71 5.48 -21.73 7.56
N ALA A 72 6.41 -21.25 8.40
CA ALA A 72 7.41 -20.26 7.99
C ALA A 72 8.30 -20.74 6.83
N ALA A 73 8.62 -22.04 6.80
CA ALA A 73 9.43 -22.64 5.74
C ALA A 73 8.63 -22.90 4.46
N ALA A 74 7.37 -23.33 4.58
CA ALA A 74 6.54 -23.72 3.45
C ALA A 74 5.85 -22.54 2.75
N ALA A 75 5.57 -21.43 3.45
CA ALA A 75 4.79 -20.28 2.94
C ALA A 75 5.60 -19.32 2.02
N CYS A 76 6.54 -19.85 1.25
CA CYS A 76 7.52 -19.07 0.51
C CYS A 76 7.00 -18.49 -0.82
N ASP A 77 6.00 -19.11 -1.45
CA ASP A 77 5.30 -18.61 -2.64
C ASP A 77 3.85 -18.21 -2.35
N ALA A 78 3.20 -17.60 -3.36
CA ALA A 78 1.87 -17.04 -3.24
C ALA A 78 0.77 -18.12 -3.15
N ASP A 79 0.97 -19.30 -3.76
CA ASP A 79 -0.02 -20.37 -3.77
C ASP A 79 -0.10 -21.02 -2.39
N ALA A 80 1.04 -21.34 -1.77
CA ALA A 80 1.13 -21.86 -0.42
C ALA A 80 0.56 -20.88 0.62
N ARG A 81 0.80 -19.57 0.44
CA ARG A 81 0.19 -18.52 1.29
C ARG A 81 -1.32 -18.46 1.11
N THR A 82 -1.80 -18.57 -0.12
CA THR A 82 -3.24 -18.57 -0.45
C THR A 82 -3.94 -19.81 0.12
N GLU A 83 -3.32 -20.99 0.03
CA GLU A 83 -3.81 -22.23 0.64
C GLU A 83 -3.96 -22.07 2.16
N LEU A 84 -2.91 -21.62 2.85
CA LEU A 84 -2.94 -21.37 4.30
C LEU A 84 -4.08 -20.42 4.69
N ARG A 85 -4.27 -19.35 3.91
CA ARG A 85 -5.33 -18.37 4.12
C ARG A 85 -6.71 -18.98 3.94
N ASN A 86 -6.94 -19.69 2.82
CA ASN A 86 -8.24 -20.30 2.52
C ASN A 86 -8.61 -21.40 3.53
N ALA A 87 -7.61 -22.08 4.09
CA ALA A 87 -7.81 -23.05 5.17
C ALA A 87 -8.12 -22.38 6.53
N GLY A 88 -7.94 -21.06 6.68
CA GLY A 88 -8.12 -20.36 7.95
C GLY A 88 -6.92 -20.45 8.90
N GLY A 89 -5.73 -20.79 8.38
CA GLY A 89 -4.52 -20.98 9.18
C GLY A 89 -3.90 -19.69 9.76
N LEU A 90 -4.34 -18.51 9.31
CA LEU A 90 -3.83 -17.23 9.81
C LEU A 90 -4.29 -16.91 11.24
N GLU A 91 -5.51 -17.28 11.60
CA GLU A 91 -6.04 -17.02 12.94
C GLU A 91 -5.29 -17.80 14.04
N PRO A 92 -5.07 -19.13 13.93
CA PRO A 92 -4.18 -19.86 14.83
C PRO A 92 -2.79 -19.26 14.91
N LEU A 93 -2.24 -18.84 13.77
CA LEU A 93 -0.89 -18.29 13.71
C LEU A 93 -0.77 -16.96 14.47
N VAL A 94 -1.77 -16.08 14.35
CA VAL A 94 -1.83 -14.81 15.10
C VAL A 94 -2.00 -15.07 16.59
N GLU A 95 -2.79 -16.07 16.99
CA GLU A 95 -2.95 -16.43 18.40
C GLU A 95 -1.63 -16.92 19.02
N LEU A 96 -0.81 -17.68 18.27
CA LEU A 96 0.50 -18.14 18.74
C LEU A 96 1.47 -16.99 19.08
N LEU A 97 1.30 -15.78 18.52
CA LEU A 97 2.07 -14.60 18.90
C LEU A 97 1.89 -14.23 20.39
N ARG A 98 0.73 -14.55 20.98
CA ARG A 98 0.43 -14.32 22.39
C ARG A 98 1.03 -15.38 23.32
N SER A 99 1.66 -16.43 22.79
CA SER A 99 2.20 -17.53 23.59
C SER A 99 3.22 -17.06 24.63
N LYS A 100 3.20 -17.67 25.83
CA LYS A 100 4.23 -17.42 26.85
C LYS A 100 5.56 -18.09 26.50
N ASN A 101 5.54 -19.13 25.66
CA ASN A 101 6.73 -19.84 25.21
C ASN A 101 7.51 -19.01 24.17
N GLU A 102 8.81 -18.82 24.41
CA GLU A 102 9.68 -18.01 23.55
C GLU A 102 9.85 -18.60 22.15
N GLU A 103 10.05 -19.91 22.04
CA GLU A 103 10.26 -20.60 20.76
C GLU A 103 9.01 -20.52 19.89
N VAL A 104 7.83 -20.75 20.49
CA VAL A 104 6.54 -20.61 19.81
C VAL A 104 6.35 -19.19 19.26
N ARG A 105 6.52 -18.15 20.11
CA ARG A 105 6.39 -16.76 19.65
C ARG A 105 7.36 -16.41 18.54
N ARG A 106 8.61 -16.86 18.65
CA ARG A 106 9.66 -16.59 17.67
C ARG A 106 9.29 -17.18 16.31
N ASN A 107 8.86 -18.45 16.27
CA ASN A 107 8.49 -19.13 15.04
C ASN A 107 7.18 -18.59 14.46
N ALA A 108 6.20 -18.26 15.30
CA ALA A 108 4.98 -17.58 14.87
C ALA A 108 5.29 -16.21 14.26
N SER A 109 6.18 -15.43 14.87
CA SER A 109 6.63 -14.13 14.32
C SER A 109 7.28 -14.30 12.95
N TRP A 110 8.10 -15.34 12.77
CA TRP A 110 8.73 -15.62 11.47
C TRP A 110 7.69 -16.02 10.42
N ALA A 111 6.76 -16.93 10.74
CA ALA A 111 5.69 -17.32 9.84
C ALA A 111 4.80 -16.12 9.45
N VAL A 112 4.44 -15.23 10.39
CA VAL A 112 3.70 -13.99 10.10
C VAL A 112 4.50 -13.06 9.18
N MET A 113 5.80 -12.91 9.40
CA MET A 113 6.68 -12.12 8.53
C MET A 113 6.68 -12.65 7.08
N VAL A 114 6.75 -13.96 6.91
CA VAL A 114 6.73 -14.61 5.58
C VAL A 114 5.35 -14.47 4.94
N CYS A 115 4.28 -14.70 5.69
CA CYS A 115 2.91 -14.55 5.22
C CYS A 115 2.58 -13.11 4.80
N ALA A 116 3.11 -12.10 5.51
CA ALA A 116 2.97 -10.68 5.17
C ALA A 116 3.75 -10.27 3.89
N GLY A 117 4.27 -11.24 3.13
CA GLY A 117 4.86 -11.06 1.81
C GLY A 117 3.90 -10.45 0.79
N ASP A 118 2.63 -10.85 0.83
CA ASP A 118 1.59 -10.42 -0.12
C ASP A 118 0.55 -9.52 0.55
N GLU A 119 -0.02 -8.60 -0.23
CA GLU A 119 -1.03 -7.66 0.25
C GLU A 119 -2.29 -8.34 0.84
N PRO A 120 -2.92 -9.36 0.20
CA PRO A 120 -4.12 -9.99 0.76
C PRO A 120 -3.87 -10.65 2.12
N MET A 121 -2.70 -11.28 2.28
CA MET A 121 -2.29 -11.92 3.53
C MET A 121 -2.04 -10.89 4.62
N ALA A 122 -1.32 -9.81 4.29
CA ALA A 122 -1.08 -8.72 5.22
C ALA A 122 -2.38 -8.04 5.66
N VAL A 123 -3.35 -7.92 4.74
CA VAL A 123 -4.69 -7.40 5.05
C VAL A 123 -5.39 -8.25 6.10
N GLU A 124 -5.43 -9.54 5.88
CA GLU A 124 -6.10 -10.46 6.81
C GLU A 124 -5.38 -10.57 8.16
N LEU A 125 -4.06 -10.65 8.18
CA LEU A 125 -3.26 -10.63 9.42
C LEU A 125 -3.55 -9.38 10.26
N CYS A 126 -3.68 -8.21 9.62
CA CYS A 126 -4.01 -6.98 10.34
C CYS A 126 -5.46 -6.99 10.84
N ARG A 127 -6.41 -7.52 10.07
CA ARG A 127 -7.80 -7.72 10.50
C ARG A 127 -7.89 -8.61 11.74
N LEU A 128 -7.02 -9.61 11.83
CA LEU A 128 -6.89 -10.51 12.98
C LEU A 128 -6.14 -9.88 14.18
N GLY A 129 -5.67 -8.63 14.06
CA GLY A 129 -5.00 -7.89 15.13
C GLY A 129 -3.50 -8.17 15.26
N ALA A 130 -2.85 -8.75 14.24
CA ALA A 130 -1.42 -9.07 14.31
C ALA A 130 -0.53 -7.85 14.56
N LEU A 131 -0.88 -6.68 13.99
CA LEU A 131 -0.13 -5.43 14.21
C LEU A 131 -0.11 -5.03 15.69
N ASP A 132 -1.28 -4.98 16.33
CA ASP A 132 -1.44 -4.60 17.74
C ASP A 132 -0.63 -5.55 18.66
N ILE A 133 -0.70 -6.87 18.39
CA ILE A 133 0.03 -7.88 19.17
C ILE A 133 1.55 -7.74 18.97
N LEU A 134 2.01 -7.53 17.73
CA LEU A 134 3.43 -7.37 17.44
C LEU A 134 3.99 -6.07 18.02
N GLU A 135 3.21 -4.98 18.04
CA GLU A 135 3.56 -3.74 18.71
C GLU A 135 3.79 -3.99 20.22
N GLU A 136 2.85 -4.67 20.89
CA GLU A 136 2.97 -5.04 22.31
C GLU A 136 4.22 -5.90 22.58
N ILE A 137 4.48 -6.89 21.72
CA ILE A 137 5.67 -7.76 21.81
C ILE A 137 6.96 -6.93 21.66
N ASN A 138 6.99 -5.98 20.72
CA ASN A 138 8.19 -5.20 20.41
C ASN A 138 8.49 -4.11 21.45
N VAL A 139 7.50 -3.69 22.24
CA VAL A 139 7.70 -2.84 23.43
C VAL A 139 8.28 -3.63 24.60
N SER A 140 7.98 -4.93 24.71
CA SER A 140 8.44 -5.78 25.80
C SER A 140 9.89 -6.24 25.61
N VAL A 141 10.78 -5.89 26.55
CA VAL A 141 12.19 -6.30 26.53
C VAL A 141 12.37 -7.84 26.54
N SER A 142 11.49 -8.57 27.21
CA SER A 142 11.59 -10.03 27.35
C SER A 142 10.90 -10.82 26.23
N ARG A 143 9.91 -10.23 25.55
CA ARG A 143 9.16 -10.93 24.49
C ARG A 143 9.67 -10.61 23.08
N LYS A 144 10.25 -9.42 22.90
CA LYS A 144 10.78 -8.92 21.64
C LYS A 144 11.80 -9.88 21.03
N ASN A 145 11.72 -10.07 19.73
CA ASN A 145 12.72 -10.81 18.96
C ASN A 145 12.89 -10.20 17.56
N LYS A 146 13.95 -10.61 16.83
CA LYS A 146 14.25 -10.05 15.49
C LYS A 146 13.12 -10.30 14.48
N PHE A 147 12.43 -11.43 14.59
CA PHE A 147 11.32 -11.75 13.69
C PHE A 147 10.06 -10.97 14.02
N SER A 148 9.78 -10.65 15.30
CA SER A 148 8.63 -9.81 15.65
C SER A 148 8.79 -8.38 15.16
N GLU A 149 10.02 -7.83 15.19
CA GLU A 149 10.31 -6.53 14.57
C GLU A 149 10.19 -6.59 13.04
N ALA A 150 10.72 -7.64 12.43
CA ALA A 150 10.66 -7.80 10.98
C ALA A 150 9.23 -8.01 10.48
N ALA A 151 8.42 -8.82 11.18
CA ALA A 151 7.01 -9.05 10.90
C ALA A 151 6.21 -7.74 11.00
N TYR A 152 6.41 -6.98 12.08
CA TYR A 152 5.76 -5.69 12.28
C TYR A 152 6.08 -4.73 11.13
N ASN A 153 7.36 -4.58 10.79
CA ASN A 153 7.79 -3.74 9.67
C ASN A 153 7.26 -4.21 8.32
N LYS A 154 7.16 -5.52 8.10
CA LYS A 154 6.62 -6.11 6.87
C LYS A 154 5.14 -5.84 6.72
N LEU A 155 4.35 -5.98 7.79
CA LEU A 155 2.95 -5.58 7.80
C LEU A 155 2.80 -4.08 7.52
N LEU A 156 3.56 -3.22 8.19
CA LEU A 156 3.54 -1.77 7.93
C LEU A 156 3.90 -1.39 6.49
N ASN A 157 4.72 -2.17 5.79
CA ASN A 157 5.01 -1.92 4.37
C ASN A 157 3.79 -2.07 3.45
N ASN A 158 2.76 -2.81 3.89
CA ASN A 158 1.47 -2.91 3.18
C ASN A 158 0.49 -1.78 3.57
N TYR A 159 0.82 -0.97 4.57
CA TYR A 159 0.00 0.14 5.07
C TYR A 159 0.82 1.42 5.17
N LEU A 160 1.21 1.96 4.02
CA LEU A 160 2.15 3.07 3.95
C LEU A 160 1.66 4.33 4.67
N SER A 161 0.35 4.63 4.65
CA SER A 161 -0.24 5.76 5.38
C SER A 161 0.02 5.63 6.89
N LEU A 162 -0.24 4.45 7.45
CA LEU A 162 0.03 4.14 8.87
C LEU A 162 1.52 4.19 9.16
N LYS A 163 2.32 3.53 8.33
CA LYS A 163 3.78 3.49 8.47
C LYS A 163 4.38 4.89 8.50
N TYR A 164 3.98 5.77 7.58
CA TYR A 164 4.52 7.12 7.50
C TYR A 164 4.05 7.99 8.67
N SER A 165 2.83 7.77 9.15
CA SER A 165 2.28 8.46 10.32
C SER A 165 3.01 8.09 11.62
N GLN A 166 3.36 6.80 11.78
CA GLN A 166 4.06 6.30 12.97
C GLN A 166 5.58 6.56 12.94
N THR A 167 6.23 6.24 11.82
CA THR A 167 7.69 6.24 11.73
C THR A 167 8.26 7.54 11.16
N GLY A 168 7.43 8.32 10.46
CA GLY A 168 7.91 9.47 9.70
C GLY A 168 8.82 9.12 8.53
N TYR A 169 8.91 7.84 8.13
CA TYR A 169 9.87 7.40 7.12
C TYR A 169 9.26 6.38 6.13
N LEU A 170 9.38 6.67 4.84
CA LEU A 170 9.15 5.71 3.75
C LEU A 170 10.46 5.54 2.98
N SER A 171 10.91 4.30 2.78
CA SER A 171 12.11 4.02 1.98
C SER A 171 11.83 4.12 0.48
N SER A 172 12.88 4.06 -0.33
CA SER A 172 12.75 3.96 -1.80
C SER A 172 12.00 2.73 -2.29
N SER A 173 11.90 1.67 -1.48
CA SER A 173 11.13 0.47 -1.80
C SER A 173 9.65 0.56 -1.41
N ASN A 174 9.25 1.60 -0.68
CA ASN A 174 7.85 1.86 -0.37
C ASN A 174 7.27 2.75 -1.46
N ILE A 175 6.46 2.15 -2.34
CA ILE A 175 5.86 2.82 -3.50
C ILE A 175 4.46 3.31 -3.11
N ILE A 176 4.26 4.62 -3.11
CA ILE A 176 2.96 5.25 -2.85
C ILE A 176 1.98 4.88 -3.96
N SER A 177 0.88 4.21 -3.58
CA SER A 177 -0.22 3.84 -4.45
C SER A 177 -1.44 4.75 -4.23
N ASP A 178 -2.44 4.60 -5.10
CA ASP A 178 -3.70 5.33 -4.99
C ASP A 178 -4.45 4.96 -3.70
N GLY A 179 -4.96 5.97 -3.01
CA GLY A 179 -5.58 5.81 -1.69
C GLY A 179 -4.61 6.01 -0.52
N PHE A 180 -3.31 6.20 -0.78
CA PHE A 180 -2.38 6.66 0.25
C PHE A 180 -2.80 8.04 0.77
N TYR A 181 -2.69 8.24 2.08
CA TYR A 181 -2.93 9.53 2.70
C TYR A 181 -1.94 9.80 3.83
N ASP A 182 -1.58 11.07 3.97
CA ASP A 182 -0.74 11.54 5.06
C ASP A 182 -1.59 12.15 6.19
N TYR A 183 -1.83 11.34 7.23
CA TYR A 183 -2.53 11.75 8.45
C TYR A 183 -1.70 12.69 9.35
N GLY A 184 -0.38 12.72 9.20
CA GLY A 184 0.54 13.40 10.11
C GLY A 184 1.10 12.46 11.17
N ARG A 185 1.88 13.01 12.12
CA ARG A 185 2.52 12.19 13.16
C ARG A 185 1.48 11.70 14.17
N ILE A 186 1.45 10.39 14.41
CA ILE A 186 0.61 9.77 15.44
C ILE A 186 1.46 9.15 16.54
N ASN A 187 0.90 9.02 17.73
CA ASN A 187 1.55 8.29 18.81
C ASN A 187 1.48 6.78 18.54
N PRO A 188 2.47 6.00 18.99
CA PRO A 188 2.38 4.53 19.01
C PRO A 188 1.08 4.08 19.69
N GLY A 189 0.42 3.06 19.14
CA GLY A 189 -0.89 2.58 19.59
C GLY A 189 -2.12 3.40 19.17
N THR A 190 -1.98 4.54 18.49
CA THR A 190 -3.14 5.25 17.93
C THR A 190 -3.67 4.52 16.67
N LYS A 191 -4.94 4.10 16.70
CA LYS A 191 -5.62 3.54 15.53
C LYS A 191 -6.00 4.67 14.57
N LEU A 192 -5.58 4.55 13.31
CA LEU A 192 -6.02 5.45 12.26
C LEU A 192 -7.47 5.18 11.92
N LEU A 193 -8.25 6.26 11.79
CA LEU A 193 -9.60 6.17 11.27
C LEU A 193 -9.54 5.79 9.78
N PRO A 194 -10.47 4.95 9.29
CA PRO A 194 -10.63 4.70 7.88
C PRO A 194 -10.75 6.00 7.07
N LEU A 195 -10.18 6.03 5.87
CA LEU A 195 -10.22 7.22 5.01
C LEU A 195 -11.66 7.69 4.73
N LYS A 196 -12.61 6.75 4.63
CA LYS A 196 -14.05 7.04 4.51
C LYS A 196 -14.55 7.93 5.64
N ASP A 197 -14.21 7.58 6.88
CA ASP A 197 -14.66 8.31 8.06
C ASP A 197 -13.96 9.68 8.15
N LEU A 198 -12.69 9.74 7.77
CA LEU A 198 -11.92 10.99 7.68
C LEU A 198 -12.51 11.97 6.66
N CYS A 199 -12.99 11.46 5.52
CA CYS A 199 -13.65 12.29 4.51
C CYS A 199 -14.98 12.86 5.01
N LEU A 200 -15.69 12.15 5.88
CA LEU A 200 -17.00 12.54 6.43
C LEU A 200 -16.91 13.50 7.63
N GLN A 201 -15.72 13.69 8.20
CA GLN A 201 -15.53 14.63 9.30
C GLN A 201 -15.71 16.08 8.83
N GLU A 202 -16.36 16.88 9.66
CA GLU A 202 -16.47 18.32 9.44
C GLU A 202 -15.07 18.97 9.43
N PRO A 203 -14.86 20.01 8.60
CA PRO A 203 -13.64 20.79 8.62
C PRO A 203 -13.35 21.31 10.04
N SER A 204 -12.14 21.05 10.52
CA SER A 204 -11.67 21.50 11.84
C SER A 204 -10.41 22.36 11.69
N ASP A 205 -9.87 22.91 12.77
CA ASP A 205 -8.56 23.60 12.73
C ASP A 205 -7.37 22.64 12.74
N GLN A 206 -7.63 21.32 12.71
CA GLN A 206 -6.57 20.31 12.68
C GLN A 206 -5.81 20.33 11.34
N ARG A 207 -4.60 19.77 11.35
CA ARG A 207 -3.79 19.60 10.13
C ARG A 207 -4.61 18.89 9.04
N ALA A 208 -4.52 19.39 7.81
CA ALA A 208 -5.10 18.72 6.64
C ALA A 208 -4.49 17.32 6.44
N ILE A 209 -5.33 16.37 6.07
CA ILE A 209 -4.94 15.02 5.69
C ILE A 209 -4.71 15.01 4.19
N LEU A 210 -3.48 14.75 3.74
CA LEU A 210 -3.13 14.89 2.33
C LEU A 210 -3.40 13.58 1.59
N LEU A 211 -4.26 13.59 0.58
CA LEU A 211 -4.64 12.40 -0.18
C LEU A 211 -3.89 12.32 -1.51
N ILE A 212 -3.38 11.13 -1.84
CA ILE A 212 -2.84 10.77 -3.15
C ILE A 212 -3.82 9.79 -3.80
N ASN A 213 -4.49 10.21 -4.88
CA ASN A 213 -5.39 9.32 -5.61
C ASN A 213 -5.56 9.74 -7.07
N SER A 214 -4.99 8.96 -7.99
CA SER A 214 -5.11 9.15 -9.44
C SER A 214 -6.22 8.29 -10.09
N ARG A 215 -7.01 7.54 -9.32
CA ARG A 215 -8.13 6.77 -9.87
C ARG A 215 -9.31 7.69 -10.17
N SER A 216 -9.67 7.79 -11.45
CA SER A 216 -10.99 8.29 -11.84
C SER A 216 -12.05 7.29 -11.38
N SER A 217 -13.18 7.79 -10.89
CA SER A 217 -14.34 6.99 -10.44
C SER A 217 -15.03 6.18 -11.57
N ASP A 218 -14.46 6.17 -12.78
CA ASP A 218 -15.10 5.66 -14.00
C ASP A 218 -14.48 4.36 -14.55
N VAL A 219 -13.58 3.68 -13.81
CA VAL A 219 -13.02 2.39 -14.26
C VAL A 219 -13.51 1.23 -13.38
N ALA A 220 -14.81 0.99 -13.42
CA ALA A 220 -15.34 -0.36 -13.20
C ALA A 220 -15.13 -1.15 -14.49
N GLY A 221 -14.10 -2.00 -14.51
CA GLY A 221 -13.90 -3.00 -15.56
C GLY A 221 -12.79 -2.67 -16.57
N PHE A 222 -11.54 -2.98 -16.21
CA PHE A 222 -10.60 -3.49 -17.19
C PHE A 222 -9.74 -4.57 -16.52
N GLY A 223 -10.10 -5.82 -16.79
CA GLY A 223 -9.21 -6.95 -16.54
C GLY A 223 -7.93 -6.78 -17.36
N SER A 224 -6.84 -7.26 -16.79
CA SER A 224 -5.53 -7.32 -17.44
C SER A 224 -5.64 -7.94 -18.84
N PRO A 225 -5.09 -7.33 -19.92
CA PRO A 225 -4.94 -8.05 -21.16
C PRO A 225 -3.76 -9.01 -21.02
N THR A 226 -4.08 -10.29 -20.87
CA THR A 226 -3.16 -11.39 -21.15
C THR A 226 -2.65 -11.26 -22.59
N GLU A 227 -1.32 -11.26 -22.72
CA GLU A 227 -0.63 -11.39 -23.99
C GLU A 227 -1.05 -12.69 -24.67
N GLU A 228 -1.66 -12.58 -25.86
CA GLU A 228 -1.54 -13.62 -26.87
C GLU A 228 -0.83 -13.05 -28.09
N LYS A 229 0.21 -13.78 -28.49
CA LYS A 229 1.20 -13.44 -29.49
C LYS A 229 0.90 -14.25 -30.74
N SER A 230 0.63 -13.60 -31.86
CA SER A 230 0.96 -14.15 -33.19
C SER A 230 0.96 -13.06 -34.24
N GLU A 231 2.12 -12.89 -34.88
CA GLU A 231 2.39 -12.01 -36.01
C GLU A 231 2.38 -12.85 -37.33
N PRO A 232 2.59 -12.28 -38.54
CA PRO A 232 1.56 -12.08 -39.55
C PRO A 232 1.80 -12.88 -40.84
N THR A 233 0.87 -12.84 -41.81
CA THR A 233 1.21 -12.96 -43.24
C THR A 233 0.11 -12.45 -44.17
N SER A 234 0.48 -11.47 -45.00
CA SER A 234 0.27 -11.37 -46.45
C SER A 234 -1.11 -11.68 -47.08
N GLY A 235 -1.62 -10.71 -47.86
CA GLY A 235 -2.31 -11.06 -49.12
C GLY A 235 -3.54 -10.24 -49.51
N ARG A 236 -3.31 -9.22 -50.36
CA ARG A 236 -4.08 -8.86 -51.59
C ARG A 236 -5.63 -8.88 -51.64
N ASN A 237 -6.13 -7.74 -52.16
CA ASN A 237 -7.23 -7.58 -53.15
C ASN A 237 -8.66 -7.87 -52.64
N THR A 238 -9.78 -7.23 -53.03
CA THR A 238 -10.17 -6.18 -54.00
C THR A 238 -11.69 -5.91 -53.80
N ALA A 239 -12.15 -4.71 -54.17
CA ALA A 239 -13.45 -4.40 -54.83
C ALA A 239 -14.76 -4.39 -54.00
N VAL A 240 -15.46 -3.23 -53.96
CA VAL A 240 -16.75 -2.92 -54.67
C VAL A 240 -17.98 -3.26 -53.79
N SER A 241 -19.07 -2.48 -53.63
CA SER A 241 -19.54 -1.15 -54.04
C SER A 241 -20.86 -0.80 -53.29
N LYS A 242 -21.20 0.50 -53.22
CA LYS A 242 -22.53 1.18 -53.38
C LYS A 242 -23.79 0.64 -52.62
N SER A 243 -24.77 1.42 -52.14
CA SER A 243 -25.29 2.75 -52.51
C SER A 243 -26.43 3.23 -51.58
N THR A 244 -26.64 4.57 -51.57
CA THR A 244 -27.90 5.37 -51.50
C THR A 244 -28.75 5.37 -50.21
N THR A 245 -28.94 6.46 -49.45
CA THR A 245 -29.63 7.79 -49.64
C THR A 245 -31.14 7.80 -49.87
N LYS A 246 -31.88 8.28 -48.85
CA LYS A 246 -32.89 9.39 -48.81
C LYS A 246 -33.93 9.12 -47.70
N GLU A 247 -34.72 10.04 -47.14
CA GLU A 247 -34.69 11.47 -46.80
C GLU A 247 -36.10 11.76 -46.22
N LYS A 248 -36.17 12.57 -45.16
CA LYS A 248 -37.24 13.56 -44.82
C LYS A 248 -38.63 13.16 -44.24
N GLY A 249 -38.86 13.75 -43.05
CA GLY A 249 -40.00 14.65 -42.71
C GLY A 249 -41.24 14.00 -42.09
N SER A 250 -42.07 14.61 -41.23
CA SER A 250 -42.10 15.86 -40.43
C SER A 250 -43.46 15.87 -39.68
N ARG A 251 -43.60 16.70 -38.62
CA ARG A 251 -44.82 17.15 -37.88
C ARG A 251 -45.30 16.23 -36.74
N LYS A 252 -45.29 16.61 -35.45
CA LYS A 252 -45.75 17.79 -34.67
C LYS A 252 -47.26 17.78 -34.40
N GLY A 253 -47.64 17.60 -33.13
CA GLY A 253 -48.99 17.77 -32.57
C GLY A 253 -48.93 17.97 -31.05
N ARG A 254 -49.72 18.91 -30.51
CA ARG A 254 -49.57 19.61 -29.22
C ARG A 254 -50.94 19.67 -28.52
N GLY A 255 -50.99 19.54 -27.19
CA GLY A 255 -52.10 19.89 -26.26
C GLY A 255 -51.83 19.23 -24.90
N LYS A 256 -51.65 19.87 -23.72
CA LYS A 256 -52.44 20.83 -22.90
C LYS A 256 -53.89 20.32 -22.69
N LYS A 257 -54.44 20.16 -21.48
CA LYS A 257 -54.45 21.06 -20.29
C LYS A 257 -55.12 20.39 -19.05
N GLU A 258 -54.77 20.90 -17.86
CA GLU A 258 -55.55 21.22 -16.61
C GLU A 258 -56.40 20.14 -15.87
N GLU A 259 -56.08 19.83 -14.59
CA GLU A 259 -56.61 20.34 -13.28
C GLU A 259 -57.82 19.50 -12.78
N GLU A 260 -57.89 19.01 -11.54
CA GLU A 260 -58.37 19.75 -10.36
C GLU A 260 -58.14 19.00 -9.01
N LYS A 261 -58.28 19.74 -7.91
CA LYS A 261 -57.91 19.54 -6.50
C LYS A 261 -59.01 18.89 -5.60
N VAL A 262 -58.56 18.02 -4.67
CA VAL A 262 -58.75 18.09 -3.17
C VAL A 262 -60.10 17.66 -2.55
N LYS A 263 -60.11 16.72 -1.57
CA LYS A 263 -60.11 16.94 -0.08
C LYS A 263 -60.48 15.66 0.73
N GLU A 264 -59.76 15.43 1.84
CA GLU A 264 -60.12 14.87 3.19
C GLU A 264 -60.95 13.55 3.29
N GLU A 265 -60.78 12.60 4.23
CA GLU A 265 -60.15 12.53 5.55
C GLU A 265 -60.04 11.05 6.02
N GLU A 266 -59.05 10.77 6.89
CA GLU A 266 -58.96 9.76 7.97
C GLU A 266 -59.39 8.28 7.80
N GLU A 267 -58.43 7.33 7.94
CA GLU A 267 -58.52 6.28 8.98
C GLU A 267 -57.16 5.58 9.20
N VAL A 268 -56.81 5.41 10.48
CA VAL A 268 -55.59 4.76 10.98
C VAL A 268 -55.84 3.25 11.10
N ALA A 269 -55.06 2.43 10.38
CA ALA A 269 -54.89 1.02 10.74
C ALA A 269 -53.49 0.51 10.36
N VAL A 270 -52.75 0.16 11.41
CA VAL A 270 -51.37 -0.35 11.41
C VAL A 270 -51.32 -1.78 10.88
N ALA A 271 -50.44 -2.04 9.90
CA ALA A 271 -49.94 -3.38 9.60
C ALA A 271 -48.43 -3.30 9.29
N PRO A 272 -47.59 -4.16 9.89
CA PRO A 272 -46.14 -4.05 9.77
C PRO A 272 -45.70 -4.59 8.41
N LYS A 273 -45.17 -3.71 7.53
CA LYS A 273 -44.40 -4.15 6.37
C LYS A 273 -42.92 -4.11 6.73
N LEU A 274 -42.39 -5.30 7.00
CA LEU A 274 -41.00 -5.64 6.77
C LEU A 274 -40.68 -5.39 5.29
N THR A 275 -40.18 -4.21 4.98
CA THR A 275 -39.40 -3.98 3.76
C THR A 275 -37.96 -3.81 4.20
N GLY A 276 -37.24 -4.92 4.23
CA GLY A 276 -35.79 -4.90 4.18
C GLY A 276 -35.38 -4.30 2.85
N GLU A 277 -35.20 -2.99 2.82
CA GLU A 277 -34.33 -2.36 1.83
C GLU A 277 -32.89 -2.69 2.24
N GLY A 278 -32.43 -3.86 1.79
CA GLY A 278 -31.01 -4.10 1.63
C GLY A 278 -30.49 -3.15 0.56
N SER A 279 -30.19 -1.91 0.95
CA SER A 279 -29.33 -1.06 0.13
C SER A 279 -28.00 -1.80 0.03
N LEU A 280 -27.71 -2.34 -1.16
CA LEU A 280 -26.34 -2.67 -1.54
C LEU A 280 -25.51 -1.42 -1.20
N GLU A 281 -24.70 -1.48 -0.15
CA GLU A 281 -23.80 -0.39 0.20
C GLU A 281 -23.01 -0.09 -1.06
N LYS A 282 -23.24 1.07 -1.67
CA LYS A 282 -22.39 1.54 -2.76
C LYS A 282 -20.97 1.47 -2.24
N GLU A 283 -20.16 0.64 -2.89
CA GLU A 283 -18.74 0.52 -2.57
C GLU A 283 -18.16 1.94 -2.54
N TRP A 284 -17.62 2.33 -1.38
CA TRP A 284 -17.14 3.68 -1.18
C TRP A 284 -15.74 3.79 -1.79
N PHE A 285 -15.52 4.80 -2.62
CA PHE A 285 -14.23 5.07 -3.25
C PHE A 285 -13.65 6.39 -2.74
N PRO A 286 -12.31 6.46 -2.53
CA PRO A 286 -11.65 7.71 -2.19
C PRO A 286 -11.88 8.79 -3.27
N PRO A 287 -11.92 10.09 -2.89
CA PRO A 287 -12.04 11.19 -3.85
C PRO A 287 -10.94 11.14 -4.91
N SER A 288 -11.30 11.22 -6.19
CA SER A 288 -10.34 11.33 -7.30
C SER A 288 -9.65 12.69 -7.26
N ASP A 289 -8.39 12.75 -7.70
CA ASP A 289 -7.61 13.98 -7.85
C ASP A 289 -7.25 14.23 -9.34
N PRO A 290 -8.10 14.95 -10.09
CA PRO A 290 -7.88 15.21 -11.51
C PRO A 290 -6.57 15.99 -11.78
N ASP A 291 -6.22 16.95 -10.91
CA ASP A 291 -4.98 17.71 -11.03
C ASP A 291 -3.76 16.79 -10.88
N PHE A 292 -3.78 15.88 -9.90
CA PHE A 292 -2.71 14.90 -9.74
C PHE A 292 -2.63 13.94 -10.94
N CYS A 293 -3.76 13.52 -11.53
CA CYS A 293 -3.75 12.73 -12.77
C CYS A 293 -3.03 13.45 -13.92
N VAL A 294 -3.31 14.76 -14.09
CA VAL A 294 -2.59 15.60 -15.06
C VAL A 294 -1.10 15.63 -14.74
N TYR A 295 -0.73 15.73 -13.46
CA TYR A 295 0.69 15.75 -13.09
C TYR A 295 1.40 14.45 -13.42
N VAL A 296 0.77 13.31 -13.14
CA VAL A 296 1.30 11.99 -13.50
C VAL A 296 1.50 11.91 -15.01
N TYR A 297 0.50 12.32 -15.81
CA TYR A 297 0.61 12.35 -17.27
C TYR A 297 1.77 13.22 -17.78
N GLU A 298 1.88 14.46 -17.28
CA GLU A 298 2.94 15.41 -17.67
C GLU A 298 4.34 14.86 -17.35
N VAL A 299 4.52 14.31 -16.15
CA VAL A 299 5.80 13.76 -15.68
C VAL A 299 6.17 12.48 -16.43
N THR A 300 5.22 11.57 -16.67
CA THR A 300 5.46 10.37 -17.50
C THR A 300 5.84 10.73 -18.94
N LYS A 301 5.26 11.79 -19.50
CA LYS A 301 5.56 12.19 -20.89
C LYS A 301 6.89 12.94 -21.02
N SER A 302 7.24 13.80 -20.06
CA SER A 302 8.37 14.73 -20.19
C SER A 302 9.61 14.33 -19.38
N ILE A 303 9.45 13.63 -18.26
CA ILE A 303 10.53 13.35 -17.30
C ILE A 303 10.95 11.89 -17.32
N LEU A 304 10.01 10.94 -17.45
CA LEU A 304 10.34 9.50 -17.55
C LEU A 304 11.35 9.19 -18.67
N PRO A 305 11.29 9.82 -19.88
CA PRO A 305 12.24 9.53 -20.95
C PRO A 305 13.68 10.01 -20.70
N ILE A 306 13.92 10.83 -19.66
CA ILE A 306 15.27 11.33 -19.33
C ILE A 306 16.12 10.15 -18.82
N THR A 307 17.24 9.89 -19.49
CA THR A 307 18.12 8.74 -19.18
C THR A 307 19.03 8.97 -17.99
N ASN A 308 19.39 10.22 -17.72
CA ASN A 308 20.22 10.57 -16.58
C ASN A 308 19.37 10.73 -15.32
N ILE A 309 19.52 9.81 -14.37
CA ILE A 309 18.76 9.82 -13.11
C ILE A 309 18.92 11.12 -12.32
N LYS A 310 20.11 11.75 -12.34
CA LYS A 310 20.35 13.01 -11.64
C LYS A 310 19.54 14.13 -12.27
N GLU A 311 19.59 14.24 -13.60
CA GLU A 311 18.81 15.23 -14.36
C GLU A 311 17.30 14.98 -14.18
N GLN A 312 16.88 13.72 -14.19
CA GLN A 312 15.50 13.34 -13.95
C GLN A 312 14.99 13.83 -12.58
N ILE A 313 15.78 13.67 -11.52
CA ILE A 313 15.49 14.18 -10.18
C ILE A 313 15.44 15.71 -10.16
N GLU A 314 16.41 16.38 -10.81
CA GLU A 314 16.48 17.83 -10.89
C GLU A 314 15.25 18.44 -11.59
N VAL A 315 14.84 17.86 -12.72
CA VAL A 315 13.66 18.30 -13.48
C VAL A 315 12.38 18.02 -12.71
N LEU A 316 12.25 16.85 -12.08
CA LEU A 316 11.09 16.51 -11.24
C LEU A 316 10.95 17.48 -10.05
N ALA A 317 12.04 17.82 -9.39
CA ALA A 317 12.04 18.74 -8.26
C ALA A 317 11.59 20.15 -8.65
N LYS A 318 12.08 20.65 -9.80
CA LYS A 318 11.63 21.93 -10.37
C LYS A 318 10.14 21.89 -10.71
N TYR A 319 9.69 20.82 -11.36
CA TYR A 319 8.28 20.63 -11.71
C TYR A 319 7.38 20.67 -10.46
N VAL A 320 7.74 19.94 -9.39
CA VAL A 320 6.99 19.94 -8.12
C VAL A 320 6.95 21.33 -7.48
N ALA A 321 8.08 22.04 -7.47
CA ALA A 321 8.13 23.40 -6.94
C ALA A 321 7.21 24.34 -7.72
N GLU A 322 7.24 24.31 -9.05
CA GLU A 322 6.37 25.15 -9.90
C GLU A 322 4.87 24.90 -9.65
N LYS A 323 4.45 23.63 -9.50
CA LYS A 323 3.04 23.31 -9.19
C LYS A 323 2.59 23.78 -7.81
N MET A 324 3.52 24.06 -6.89
CA MET A 324 3.25 24.40 -5.49
C MET A 324 3.77 25.79 -5.06
N GLY A 325 3.86 26.73 -6.01
CA GLY A 325 4.17 28.14 -5.73
C GLY A 325 5.60 28.57 -6.05
N GLY A 326 6.33 27.78 -6.84
CA GLY A 326 7.66 28.10 -7.35
C GLY A 326 8.76 28.09 -6.29
N LYS A 327 9.91 28.68 -6.61
CA LYS A 327 11.01 28.88 -5.67
C LYS A 327 10.61 29.85 -4.55
N ILE A 328 10.87 29.47 -3.30
CA ILE A 328 10.59 30.30 -2.12
C ILE A 328 11.92 30.72 -1.48
N PRO A 329 12.26 32.02 -1.44
CA PRO A 329 13.41 32.51 -0.69
C PRO A 329 13.26 32.24 0.81
N LYS A 330 14.38 32.00 1.51
CA LYS A 330 14.39 31.72 2.96
C LYS A 330 13.68 32.79 3.78
N GLU A 331 13.91 34.06 3.46
CA GLU A 331 13.33 35.18 4.20
C GLU A 331 11.80 35.28 4.04
N LYS A 332 11.24 34.77 2.94
CA LYS A 332 9.82 34.92 2.59
C LYS A 332 8.96 33.73 3.01
N LEU A 333 9.52 32.78 3.75
CA LEU A 333 8.78 31.58 4.16
C LEU A 333 7.58 31.95 5.06
N GLN A 334 7.74 32.97 5.92
CA GLN A 334 6.68 33.44 6.82
C GLN A 334 5.56 34.17 6.08
N ASP A 335 5.90 34.88 5.00
CA ASP A 335 4.93 35.60 4.15
C ASP A 335 4.18 34.65 3.19
N PHE A 336 4.63 33.40 3.09
CA PHE A 336 4.03 32.42 2.20
C PHE A 336 2.75 31.86 2.85
N SER A 337 1.61 32.48 2.57
CA SER A 337 0.29 32.16 3.16
C SER A 337 -0.28 30.80 2.74
N TRP A 338 0.43 29.71 3.05
CA TRP A 338 0.00 28.35 2.73
C TRP A 338 -1.13 27.91 3.66
N GLU A 339 -1.16 28.32 4.92
CA GLU A 339 -2.20 27.96 5.88
C GLU A 339 -3.58 28.46 5.42
N LEU A 340 -3.64 29.69 4.91
CA LEU A 340 -4.87 30.27 4.36
C LEU A 340 -5.34 29.47 3.14
N HIS A 341 -4.42 29.13 2.24
CA HIS A 341 -4.71 28.30 1.06
C HIS A 341 -5.28 26.93 1.44
N ILE A 342 -4.68 26.25 2.42
CA ILE A 342 -5.17 24.95 2.90
C ILE A 342 -6.53 25.09 3.60
N SER A 343 -6.73 26.14 4.40
CA SER A 343 -8.00 26.38 5.10
C SER A 343 -9.14 26.64 4.12
N GLU A 344 -8.89 27.42 3.07
CA GLU A 344 -9.85 27.65 1.99
C GLU A 344 -10.20 26.34 1.26
N LEU A 345 -9.22 25.49 0.95
CA LEU A 345 -9.49 24.17 0.35
C LEU A 345 -10.36 23.29 1.25
N LYS A 346 -10.06 23.22 2.55
CA LYS A 346 -10.86 22.43 3.51
C LYS A 346 -12.30 22.92 3.59
N PHE A 347 -12.49 24.24 3.57
CA PHE A 347 -13.82 24.86 3.56
C PHE A 347 -14.58 24.52 2.27
N GLN A 348 -13.95 24.67 1.10
CA GLN A 348 -14.55 24.38 -0.20
C GLN A 348 -14.92 22.89 -0.35
N LEU A 349 -14.04 21.99 0.11
CA LEU A 349 -14.25 20.54 0.07
C LEU A 349 -15.19 20.03 1.15
N LYS A 350 -15.49 20.85 2.17
CA LYS A 350 -16.19 20.44 3.40
C LYS A 350 -15.58 19.20 4.05
N SER A 351 -14.25 19.08 4.00
CA SER A 351 -13.52 17.94 4.54
C SER A 351 -12.12 18.35 5.03
N ASN A 352 -11.58 17.62 6.00
CA ASN A 352 -10.16 17.74 6.38
C ASN A 352 -9.22 17.02 5.42
N VAL A 353 -9.76 16.18 4.53
CA VAL A 353 -8.99 15.46 3.51
C VAL A 353 -8.83 16.33 2.28
N VAL A 354 -7.58 16.64 1.92
CA VAL A 354 -7.22 17.52 0.82
C VAL A 354 -6.41 16.73 -0.22
N PRO A 355 -6.93 16.53 -1.44
CA PRO A 355 -6.16 15.98 -2.56
C PRO A 355 -4.91 16.82 -2.87
N ILE A 356 -3.77 16.15 -3.06
CA ILE A 356 -2.47 16.81 -3.22
C ILE A 356 -2.41 17.76 -4.42
N GLY A 357 -3.14 17.44 -5.50
CA GLY A 357 -3.17 18.18 -6.76
C GLY A 357 -3.78 19.57 -6.63
N LEU A 358 -4.67 19.76 -5.65
CA LEU A 358 -5.32 21.05 -5.37
C LEU A 358 -4.41 22.03 -4.62
N ILE A 359 -3.32 21.55 -4.02
CA ILE A 359 -2.40 22.39 -3.25
C ILE A 359 -1.48 23.15 -4.20
N LYS A 360 -1.82 24.42 -4.47
CA LYS A 360 -1.02 25.32 -5.33
C LYS A 360 0.01 26.15 -4.54
N LYS A 361 -0.11 26.21 -3.21
CA LYS A 361 0.86 26.83 -2.30
C LYS A 361 1.29 25.82 -1.24
N GLY A 362 2.45 25.19 -1.44
CA GLY A 362 2.95 24.13 -0.57
C GLY A 362 4.30 24.44 0.05
N ILE A 363 4.45 24.13 1.34
CA ILE A 363 5.74 24.08 2.05
C ILE A 363 6.38 22.68 1.97
N PHE A 364 7.46 22.48 2.74
CA PHE A 364 8.31 21.28 2.75
C PHE A 364 7.54 19.96 2.68
N TYR A 365 6.61 19.68 3.60
CA TYR A 365 5.92 18.37 3.61
C TYR A 365 4.94 18.16 2.45
N HIS A 366 4.30 19.22 1.95
CA HIS A 366 3.44 19.13 0.77
C HIS A 366 4.28 18.77 -0.45
N ARG A 367 5.37 19.50 -0.66
CA ARG A 367 6.27 19.29 -1.81
C ARG A 367 6.97 17.95 -1.74
N ALA A 368 7.46 17.55 -0.56
CA ALA A 368 8.16 16.28 -0.40
C ALA A 368 7.23 15.07 -0.65
N LEU A 369 5.97 15.17 -0.21
CA LEU A 369 4.97 14.14 -0.48
C LEU A 369 4.63 14.07 -1.98
N LEU A 370 4.38 15.21 -2.63
CA LEU A 370 4.10 15.24 -4.07
C LEU A 370 5.30 14.71 -4.88
N PHE A 371 6.51 15.10 -4.52
CA PHE A 371 7.73 14.59 -5.15
C PHE A 371 7.82 13.07 -5.02
N LYS A 372 7.62 12.52 -3.82
CA LYS A 372 7.63 11.06 -3.60
C LYS A 372 6.57 10.36 -4.45
N ALA A 373 5.34 10.85 -4.44
CA ALA A 373 4.24 10.24 -5.18
C ALA A 373 4.48 10.24 -6.70
N LEU A 374 5.02 11.33 -7.27
CA LEU A 374 5.36 11.40 -8.69
C LEU A 374 6.60 10.56 -9.03
N ALA A 375 7.63 10.60 -8.18
CA ALA A 375 8.85 9.80 -8.35
C ALA A 375 8.52 8.30 -8.43
N ASP A 376 7.62 7.82 -7.58
CA ASP A 376 7.15 6.44 -7.57
C ASP A 376 6.45 6.04 -8.88
N LYS A 377 5.70 6.96 -9.51
CA LYS A 377 5.01 6.71 -10.80
C LYS A 377 5.97 6.62 -11.99
N ILE A 378 7.16 7.22 -11.90
CA ILE A 378 8.20 7.15 -12.94
C ILE A 378 9.41 6.30 -12.56
N GLY A 379 9.36 5.57 -11.45
CA GLY A 379 10.43 4.66 -11.03
C GLY A 379 11.69 5.34 -10.46
N VAL A 380 11.60 6.62 -10.04
CA VAL A 380 12.69 7.33 -9.37
C VAL A 380 12.74 6.92 -7.89
N GLY A 381 13.75 6.12 -7.53
CA GLY A 381 13.93 5.64 -6.16
C GLY A 381 14.30 6.75 -5.17
N CYS A 382 13.33 7.20 -4.37
CA CYS A 382 13.55 8.18 -3.31
C CYS A 382 12.86 7.77 -1.99
N SER A 383 13.46 8.16 -0.87
CA SER A 383 12.83 8.04 0.45
C SER A 383 12.06 9.31 0.77
N LEU A 384 11.05 9.22 1.63
CA LEU A 384 10.31 10.36 2.18
C LEU A 384 10.52 10.40 3.70
N VAL A 385 11.06 11.51 4.20
CA VAL A 385 11.45 11.67 5.60
C VAL A 385 10.70 12.85 6.20
N ARG A 386 10.01 12.62 7.32
CA ARG A 386 9.31 13.64 8.09
C ARG A 386 10.25 14.20 9.16
N GLY A 387 10.43 15.52 9.13
CA GLY A 387 11.09 16.28 10.19
C GLY A 387 10.11 16.79 11.23
N GLU A 388 10.48 17.90 11.88
CA GLU A 388 9.65 18.59 12.87
C GLU A 388 9.07 19.88 12.28
N TYR A 389 8.07 20.48 12.95
CA TYR A 389 7.53 21.81 12.59
C TYR A 389 7.17 21.99 11.11
N GLY A 390 6.52 20.98 10.51
CA GLY A 390 6.14 21.03 9.10
C GLY A 390 7.31 20.87 8.12
N ARG A 391 8.44 20.30 8.55
CA ARG A 391 9.53 19.89 7.65
C ARG A 391 9.32 18.46 7.17
N ALA A 392 9.63 18.22 5.91
CA ALA A 392 9.86 16.90 5.35
C ALA A 392 10.73 17.05 4.09
N TRP A 393 11.42 15.99 3.69
CA TRP A 393 12.31 16.01 2.55
C TRP A 393 12.41 14.63 1.89
N ASN A 394 12.96 14.63 0.68
CA ASN A 394 13.25 13.39 -0.05
C ASN A 394 14.74 13.10 -0.06
N GLU A 395 15.09 11.84 0.13
CA GLU A 395 16.47 11.37 0.08
C GLU A 395 16.66 10.44 -1.13
N VAL A 396 17.66 10.73 -1.96
CA VAL A 396 18.01 9.96 -3.15
C VAL A 396 19.43 9.41 -3.03
N LYS A 397 19.65 8.21 -3.55
CA LYS A 397 20.96 7.56 -3.58
C LYS A 397 21.55 7.66 -4.98
N LEU A 398 22.70 8.31 -5.10
CA LEU A 398 23.38 8.50 -6.38
C LEU A 398 24.84 8.02 -6.30
N MET A 399 25.38 7.57 -7.44
CA MET A 399 26.79 7.19 -7.53
C MET A 399 27.66 8.45 -7.50
N ASN A 400 28.71 8.44 -6.68
CA ASN A 400 29.65 9.54 -6.62
C ASN A 400 30.58 9.52 -7.86
N GLU A 401 30.42 10.51 -8.74
CA GLU A 401 31.25 10.64 -9.95
C GLU A 401 32.70 11.06 -9.67
N SER A 402 32.99 11.61 -8.48
CA SER A 402 34.33 12.10 -8.10
C SER A 402 35.34 10.99 -7.78
N ARG A 403 34.93 9.71 -7.76
CA ARG A 403 35.80 8.54 -7.52
C ARG A 403 35.90 7.59 -8.72
N LYS A 404 35.64 8.09 -9.94
CA LYS A 404 35.92 7.39 -11.21
C LYS A 404 37.44 7.21 -11.38
N GLY A 405 38.06 6.25 -10.70
CA GLY A 405 39.51 6.04 -10.83
C GLY A 405 40.14 4.98 -9.92
N VAL A 406 39.43 4.46 -8.90
CA VAL A 406 39.98 3.38 -8.06
C VAL A 406 39.59 2.04 -8.68
N MET A 407 40.58 1.39 -9.31
CA MET A 407 40.43 0.10 -9.98
C MET A 407 39.96 -0.97 -8.96
N GLY A 408 38.80 -1.59 -9.22
CA GLY A 408 38.31 -2.76 -8.47
C GLY A 408 37.16 -2.54 -7.48
N ALA A 409 36.70 -1.31 -7.23
CA ALA A 409 35.57 -1.04 -6.34
C ALA A 409 34.52 -0.13 -6.98
N LEU A 410 33.24 -0.55 -6.96
CA LEU A 410 32.12 0.33 -7.30
C LEU A 410 32.15 1.56 -6.38
N PRO A 411 32.02 2.79 -6.90
CA PRO A 411 31.97 3.99 -6.07
C PRO A 411 30.85 3.87 -5.03
N PRO A 412 31.07 4.32 -3.77
CA PRO A 412 30.03 4.26 -2.76
C PRO A 412 28.83 5.12 -3.19
N LEU A 413 27.62 4.59 -3.01
CA LEU A 413 26.39 5.36 -3.15
C LEU A 413 26.35 6.42 -2.04
N GLU A 414 26.18 7.68 -2.44
CA GLU A 414 25.98 8.79 -1.53
C GLU A 414 24.51 9.18 -1.46
N VAL A 415 24.08 9.62 -0.28
CA VAL A 415 22.70 10.06 -0.03
C VAL A 415 22.64 11.59 -0.13
N TYR A 416 21.70 12.07 -0.92
CA TYR A 416 21.44 13.50 -1.11
C TYR A 416 20.00 13.83 -0.74
N ILE A 417 19.80 14.98 -0.12
CA ILE A 417 18.49 15.62 0.06
C ILE A 417 18.17 16.37 -1.24
N VAL A 418 16.94 16.21 -1.73
CA VAL A 418 16.42 17.00 -2.85
C VAL A 418 15.87 18.31 -2.28
N ASP A 419 16.46 19.44 -2.64
CA ASP A 419 15.91 20.76 -2.32
C ASP A 419 14.67 21.01 -3.18
N LEU A 420 13.53 21.22 -2.52
CA LEU A 420 12.24 21.53 -3.15
C LEU A 420 11.76 22.95 -2.80
N MET A 421 12.51 23.71 -2.01
CA MET A 421 12.09 24.98 -1.43
C MET A 421 12.92 26.15 -1.94
N PHE A 422 14.22 26.15 -1.66
CA PHE A 422 15.09 27.31 -1.83
C PHE A 422 15.79 27.29 -3.19
N HIS A 423 16.26 26.11 -3.61
CA HIS A 423 16.87 25.87 -4.91
C HIS A 423 16.30 24.58 -5.50
N PRO A 424 15.06 24.59 -6.03
CA PRO A 424 14.42 23.40 -6.58
C PRO A 424 15.32 22.63 -7.56
N GLY A 425 15.59 21.37 -7.23
CA GLY A 425 16.46 20.46 -7.98
C GLY A 425 17.89 20.37 -7.47
N SER A 426 18.37 21.29 -6.64
CA SER A 426 19.68 21.15 -6.03
C SER A 426 19.76 19.92 -5.12
N LEU A 427 20.88 19.21 -5.20
CA LEU A 427 21.14 18.00 -4.43
C LEU A 427 22.13 18.28 -3.30
N ILE A 428 21.62 18.26 -2.07
CA ILE A 428 22.38 18.59 -0.86
C ILE A 428 22.91 17.31 -0.24
N LYS A 429 24.23 17.15 -0.13
CA LYS A 429 24.82 15.95 0.49
C LYS A 429 24.36 15.81 1.95
N LEU A 430 23.80 14.65 2.33
CA LEU A 430 23.12 14.45 3.62
C LEU A 430 23.98 14.78 4.86
N ARG A 431 25.31 14.61 4.77
CA ARG A 431 26.26 14.88 5.87
C ARG A 431 26.89 16.28 5.81
N SER A 432 26.30 17.22 5.09
CA SER A 432 26.79 18.59 4.98
C SER A 432 26.09 19.51 5.99
N ARG A 433 26.74 20.63 6.35
CA ARG A 433 26.10 21.70 7.14
C ARG A 433 24.85 22.25 6.46
N GLU A 434 24.82 22.24 5.13
CA GLU A 434 23.66 22.70 4.36
C GLU A 434 22.46 21.76 4.54
N ALA A 435 22.69 20.44 4.65
CA ALA A 435 21.63 19.49 4.95
C ALA A 435 21.05 19.70 6.36
N ASP A 436 21.89 19.99 7.36
CA ASP A 436 21.42 20.31 8.71
C ASP A 436 20.54 21.56 8.69
N HIS A 437 20.98 22.60 8.00
CA HIS A 437 20.18 23.79 7.80
C HIS A 437 18.84 23.48 7.10
N TYR A 438 18.82 22.67 6.04
CA TYR A 438 17.57 22.32 5.37
C TYR A 438 16.59 21.56 6.29
N ARG A 439 17.11 20.72 7.19
CA ARG A 439 16.32 19.88 8.10
C ARG A 439 15.80 20.64 9.33
N PHE A 440 16.57 21.59 9.85
CA PHE A 440 16.35 22.19 11.16
C PHE A 440 16.21 23.71 11.19
N LEU A 441 16.45 24.44 10.08
CA LEU A 441 16.24 25.90 10.03
C LEU A 441 14.80 26.29 10.34
#